data_AF-A0A662YSX4-F1
#
_entry.id   AF-A0A662YSX4-F1
#
_cell.length_a   1.000
_cell.length_b   1.000
_cell.length_c   1.000
_cell.angle_alpha   90.00
_cell.angle_beta   90.00
_cell.angle_gamma   90.00
#
_symmetry.space_group_name_H-M   'P 1'
#
loop_
_entity.id
_entity.type
_entity.pdbx_description
1 polymer ?
#
loop_
_entity_poly.entity_id
_entity_poly.type
_entity_poly.pdbx_seq_one_letter_code
_entity_poly.pdbx_strand_id
1 'polypeptide(L)'
;MAALGGRWVRALSKGKGTGVTVFMLGTRAASGISKDMLPGPYPKTPEERAAAAKKYNMRVEDYEPYPDEGRGYGDYPMLPAKSQHERDPWYSWDHPDLRKNWGEPAPKQYPYNNLHLERGGDPNKQPEEEKHYEI
;
A
#
# COMPACT_ATOMS: atom_id res chain seq x y z
N MET A 1 46.97 -37.74 -66.97
CA MET A 1 46.46 -38.79 -66.05
C MET A 1 46.04 -38.11 -64.76
N ALA A 2 44.81 -38.37 -64.32
CA ALA A 2 44.00 -37.61 -63.37
C ALA A 2 44.36 -37.82 -61.88
N ALA A 3 43.95 -36.89 -61.02
CA ALA A 3 43.23 -37.21 -59.78
C ALA A 3 42.54 -35.96 -59.18
N LEU A 4 41.29 -36.19 -58.76
CA LEU A 4 40.31 -35.27 -58.18
C LEU A 4 40.55 -35.01 -56.69
N GLY A 5 39.94 -33.92 -56.18
CA GLY A 5 39.67 -33.68 -54.76
C GLY A 5 40.22 -32.34 -54.28
N GLY A 6 39.49 -31.43 -53.65
CA GLY A 6 38.19 -31.48 -53.01
C GLY A 6 38.14 -30.35 -51.97
N ARG A 7 37.02 -29.61 -51.94
CA ARG A 7 36.36 -29.07 -50.75
C ARG A 7 36.99 -27.88 -49.96
N TRP A 8 36.30 -26.74 -50.13
CA TRP A 8 35.87 -25.72 -49.13
C TRP A 8 36.89 -25.04 -48.22
N VAL A 9 36.94 -23.71 -48.26
CA VAL A 9 36.43 -22.87 -47.16
C VAL A 9 35.90 -21.55 -47.75
N ARG A 10 34.59 -21.32 -47.63
CA ARG A 10 33.97 -20.00 -47.84
C ARG A 10 34.14 -19.26 -46.51
N ALA A 11 35.00 -18.24 -46.50
CA ALA A 11 35.32 -17.46 -45.31
C ALA A 11 34.08 -16.67 -44.82
N LEU A 12 33.59 -16.99 -43.62
CA LEU A 12 32.63 -16.18 -42.88
C LEU A 12 33.34 -14.90 -42.42
N SER A 13 33.06 -13.78 -43.09
CA SER A 13 33.49 -12.46 -42.63
C SER A 13 32.79 -12.15 -41.31
N LYS A 14 33.60 -12.01 -40.26
CA LYS A 14 33.22 -11.64 -38.90
C LYS A 14 32.89 -10.14 -38.87
N GLY A 15 31.76 -9.74 -39.43
CA GLY A 15 31.21 -8.40 -39.26
C GLY A 15 30.46 -8.31 -37.94
N LYS A 16 31.09 -7.71 -36.92
CA LYS A 16 30.44 -7.36 -35.64
C LYS A 16 29.15 -6.60 -35.95
N GLY A 17 28.00 -7.21 -35.70
CA GLY A 17 26.77 -6.46 -35.53
C GLY A 17 26.98 -5.50 -34.38
N THR A 18 27.03 -4.20 -34.67
CA THR A 18 26.77 -3.16 -33.68
C THR A 18 25.33 -3.32 -33.24
N GLY A 19 25.10 -4.26 -32.32
CA GLY A 19 23.90 -4.31 -31.52
C GLY A 19 23.87 -3.03 -30.72
N VAL A 20 23.06 -2.07 -31.18
CA VAL A 20 22.61 -0.95 -30.35
C VAL A 20 21.63 -1.54 -29.33
N THR A 21 22.17 -2.28 -28.37
CA THR A 21 21.51 -2.54 -27.07
C THR A 21 22.19 -1.64 -26.06
N VAL A 22 22.28 -0.34 -26.38
CA VAL A 22 22.58 0.70 -25.41
C VAL A 22 21.31 0.86 -24.57
N PHE A 23 21.30 0.17 -23.44
CA PHE A 23 20.89 0.75 -22.16
C PHE A 23 19.57 1.53 -22.16
N MET A 24 18.45 0.90 -22.52
CA MET A 24 17.13 1.33 -22.02
C MET A 24 16.91 0.77 -20.60
N LEU A 25 17.85 1.01 -19.70
CA LEU A 25 17.60 0.89 -18.26
C LEU A 25 16.79 2.12 -17.89
N GLY A 26 15.46 1.93 -17.96
CA GLY A 26 14.48 2.99 -17.84
C GLY A 26 14.74 3.90 -16.66
N THR A 27 14.57 5.20 -16.91
CA THR A 27 14.37 6.20 -15.87
C THR A 27 13.17 5.78 -15.03
N ARG A 28 13.40 5.08 -13.91
CA ARG A 28 12.35 4.91 -12.89
C ARG A 28 11.98 6.31 -12.42
N ALA A 29 10.78 6.77 -12.76
CA ALA A 29 10.22 7.99 -12.21
C ALA A 29 10.20 7.84 -10.68
N ALA A 30 11.07 8.56 -9.98
CA ALA A 30 11.22 8.48 -8.52
C ALA A 30 10.15 9.31 -7.79
N SER A 31 8.90 9.27 -8.27
CA SER A 31 7.76 9.99 -7.69
C SER A 31 6.66 9.04 -7.18
N GLY A 32 6.99 7.77 -6.96
CA GLY A 32 6.06 6.75 -6.48
C GLY A 32 6.14 6.55 -4.96
N ILE A 33 5.02 6.14 -4.36
CA ILE A 33 4.95 5.68 -2.98
C ILE A 33 5.91 4.49 -2.81
N SER A 34 6.81 4.56 -1.84
CA SER A 34 7.77 3.50 -1.54
C SER A 34 7.10 2.33 -0.81
N LYS A 35 7.65 1.11 -0.93
CA LYS A 35 7.02 -0.10 -0.38
C LYS A 35 6.87 -0.06 1.15
N ASP A 36 7.77 0.64 1.80
CA ASP A 36 7.78 0.95 3.22
C ASP A 36 6.58 1.82 3.66
N MET A 37 6.01 2.63 2.76
CA MET A 37 4.79 3.40 3.04
C MET A 37 3.50 2.60 2.84
N LEU A 38 3.55 1.44 2.15
CA LEU A 38 2.39 0.59 1.89
C LEU A 38 2.12 -0.35 3.07
N PRO A 39 0.86 -0.65 3.43
CA PRO A 39 0.52 -1.59 4.51
C PRO A 39 1.24 -2.93 4.41
N GLY A 40 1.68 -3.44 5.55
CA GLY A 40 2.50 -4.65 5.69
C GLY A 40 1.85 -5.73 6.58
N PRO A 41 2.62 -6.78 6.94
CA PRO A 41 2.16 -7.82 7.84
C PRO A 41 2.04 -7.33 9.29
N TYR A 42 1.32 -8.08 10.13
CA TYR A 42 1.09 -7.73 11.54
C TYR A 42 2.39 -7.53 12.34
N PRO A 43 2.58 -6.39 13.04
CA PRO A 43 3.78 -6.13 13.83
C PRO A 43 3.74 -6.92 15.15
N LYS A 44 4.71 -7.83 15.34
CA LYS A 44 4.79 -8.67 16.55
C LYS A 44 5.75 -8.08 17.58
N THR A 45 6.78 -7.38 17.11
CA THR A 45 7.79 -6.78 17.98
C THR A 45 7.44 -5.33 18.33
N PRO A 46 7.88 -4.81 19.49
CA PRO A 46 7.67 -3.41 19.85
C PRO A 46 8.39 -2.44 18.90
N GLU A 47 9.52 -2.86 18.32
CA GLU A 47 10.27 -2.07 17.34
C GLU A 47 9.53 -1.94 16.01
N GLU A 48 8.97 -3.05 15.50
CA GLU A 48 8.12 -3.03 14.30
C GLU A 48 6.85 -2.21 14.54
N ARG A 49 6.27 -2.31 15.73
CA ARG A 49 5.13 -1.48 16.12
C ARG A 49 5.49 0.01 16.09
N ALA A 50 6.66 0.39 16.59
CA ALA A 50 7.11 1.77 16.55
C ALA A 50 7.40 2.26 15.12
N ALA A 51 7.93 1.38 14.25
CA ALA A 51 8.14 1.69 12.84
C ALA A 51 6.80 1.84 12.09
N ALA A 52 5.83 0.97 12.35
CA ALA A 52 4.47 1.04 11.80
C ALA A 52 3.75 2.30 12.27
N ALA A 53 3.81 2.64 13.56
CA ALA A 53 3.24 3.87 14.08
C ALA A 53 3.82 5.11 13.38
N LYS A 54 5.15 5.17 13.21
CA LYS A 54 5.83 6.25 12.45
C LYS A 54 5.36 6.32 11.00
N LYS A 55 5.18 5.18 10.34
CA LYS A 55 4.68 5.07 8.96
C LYS A 55 3.27 5.63 8.82
N TYR A 56 2.41 5.42 9.80
CA TYR A 56 1.04 5.96 9.83
C TYR A 56 0.93 7.35 10.49
N ASN A 57 2.05 8.02 10.75
CA ASN A 57 2.08 9.33 11.42
C ASN A 57 1.40 9.32 12.81
N MET A 58 1.39 8.17 13.48
CA MET A 58 0.82 7.97 14.81
C MET A 58 1.91 7.85 15.87
N ARG A 59 1.52 8.10 17.12
CA ARG A 59 2.34 7.77 18.29
C ARG A 59 2.33 6.26 18.51
N VAL A 60 3.38 5.73 19.13
CA VAL A 60 3.50 4.27 19.36
C VAL A 60 2.44 3.80 20.36
N GLU A 61 2.05 4.68 21.28
CA GLU A 61 1.06 4.46 22.33
C GLU A 61 -0.37 4.43 21.79
N ASP A 62 -0.68 5.30 20.82
CA ASP A 62 -2.01 5.38 20.20
C ASP A 62 -2.18 4.35 19.07
N TYR A 63 -1.10 3.69 18.66
CA TYR A 63 -1.10 2.69 17.60
C TYR A 63 -1.47 1.32 18.14
N GLU A 64 -2.74 0.97 17.97
CA GLU A 64 -3.28 -0.36 18.23
C GLU A 64 -3.57 -1.05 16.89
N PRO A 65 -2.83 -2.11 16.52
CA PRO A 65 -3.15 -2.88 15.32
C PRO A 65 -4.34 -3.81 15.58
N TYR A 66 -5.10 -4.14 14.52
CA TYR A 66 -6.16 -5.16 14.60
C TYR A 66 -5.61 -6.52 15.08
N PRO A 67 -6.38 -7.29 15.85
CA PRO A 67 -5.95 -8.63 16.28
C PRO A 67 -5.65 -9.54 15.07
N ASP A 68 -4.62 -10.38 15.21
CA ASP A 68 -4.15 -11.32 14.18
C ASP A 68 -5.10 -12.54 14.07
N GLU A 69 -6.34 -12.30 13.63
CA GLU A 69 -7.36 -13.34 13.42
C GLU A 69 -7.30 -13.95 12.01
N GLY A 70 -6.20 -13.78 11.28
CA GLY A 70 -6.08 -14.23 9.89
C GLY A 70 -6.99 -13.48 8.90
N ARG A 71 -7.63 -12.39 9.33
CA ARG A 71 -8.53 -11.54 8.53
C ARG A 71 -7.81 -10.67 7.49
N GLY A 72 -6.48 -10.72 7.44
CA GLY A 72 -5.67 -9.97 6.48
C GLY A 72 -5.57 -8.47 6.76
N TYR A 73 -5.83 -8.01 7.99
CA TYR A 73 -5.72 -6.59 8.36
C TYR A 73 -4.27 -6.09 8.39
N GLY A 74 -3.31 -6.95 8.72
CA GLY A 74 -1.88 -6.62 8.67
C GLY A 74 -1.46 -5.62 9.75
N ASP A 75 -0.67 -4.62 9.36
CA ASP A 75 -0.21 -3.52 10.22
C ASP A 75 -1.15 -2.31 10.24
N TYR A 76 -2.41 -2.46 9.81
CA TYR A 76 -3.32 -1.31 9.76
C TYR A 76 -3.78 -0.90 11.17
N PRO A 77 -3.76 0.41 11.50
CA PRO A 77 -4.21 0.89 12.81
C PRO A 77 -5.72 0.69 12.97
N MET A 78 -6.12 0.21 14.15
CA MET A 78 -7.49 0.13 14.61
C MET A 78 -7.89 1.48 15.19
N LEU A 79 -8.47 2.33 14.35
CA LEU A 79 -8.94 3.63 14.78
C LEU A 79 -10.22 3.50 15.63
N PRO A 80 -10.44 4.41 16.59
CA PRO A 80 -11.67 4.43 17.36
C PRO A 80 -12.86 4.65 16.43
N ALA A 81 -13.95 3.92 16.67
CA ALA A 81 -15.19 4.05 15.91
C ALA A 81 -15.95 5.33 16.30
N LYS A 82 -15.42 6.50 15.94
CA LYS A 82 -16.03 7.83 16.14
C LYS A 82 -16.57 8.39 14.83
N SER A 83 -17.68 9.12 14.91
CA SER A 83 -18.28 9.77 13.74
C SER A 83 -17.43 10.94 13.25
N GLN A 84 -17.42 11.15 11.93
CA GLN A 84 -16.87 12.39 11.37
C GLN A 84 -17.65 13.62 11.86
N HIS A 85 -18.92 13.42 12.25
CA HIS A 85 -19.81 14.46 12.78
C HIS A 85 -19.43 14.94 14.19
N GLU A 86 -18.80 14.09 15.01
CA GLU A 86 -18.25 14.45 16.33
C GLU A 86 -17.03 15.37 16.22
N ARG A 87 -16.37 15.39 15.06
CA ARG A 87 -15.20 16.26 14.86
C ARG A 87 -15.65 17.72 14.81
N ASP A 88 -14.83 18.58 15.38
CA ASP A 88 -15.10 20.01 15.52
C ASP A 88 -15.44 20.65 14.17
N PRO A 89 -16.66 21.18 13.98
CA PRO A 89 -17.04 21.87 12.74
C PRO A 89 -16.29 23.18 12.51
N TRP A 90 -15.74 23.80 13.56
CA TRP A 90 -15.14 25.13 13.51
C TRP A 90 -13.64 25.12 13.23
N TYR A 91 -13.01 23.95 13.35
CA TYR A 91 -11.62 23.77 12.96
C TYR A 91 -11.48 23.82 11.43
N SER A 92 -10.42 24.48 10.94
CA SER A 92 -10.11 24.57 9.51
C SER A 92 -9.44 23.29 9.01
N TRP A 93 -10.25 22.29 8.68
CA TRP A 93 -9.80 21.01 8.10
C TRP A 93 -9.25 21.18 6.68
N ASP A 94 -8.25 20.37 6.31
CA ASP A 94 -7.78 20.30 4.91
C ASP A 94 -8.87 19.79 3.96
N HIS A 95 -9.67 18.82 4.42
CA HIS A 95 -10.87 18.33 3.76
C HIS A 95 -12.11 18.69 4.57
N PRO A 96 -12.75 19.86 4.31
CA PRO A 96 -13.88 20.33 5.12
C PRO A 96 -15.11 19.42 5.01
N ASP A 97 -15.36 18.84 3.84
CA ASP A 97 -16.50 17.94 3.60
C ASP A 97 -16.43 16.67 4.46
N LEU A 98 -15.21 16.18 4.71
CA LEU A 98 -14.95 14.97 5.49
C LEU A 98 -14.49 15.29 6.92
N ARG A 99 -14.21 16.56 7.25
CA ARG A 99 -13.57 16.99 8.50
C ARG A 99 -12.28 16.22 8.81
N LYS A 100 -11.38 16.13 7.83
CA LYS A 100 -10.14 15.34 7.92
C LYS A 100 -8.92 16.16 7.49
N ASN A 101 -7.79 15.94 8.17
CA ASN A 101 -6.50 16.51 7.75
C ASN A 101 -5.70 15.58 6.84
N TRP A 102 -4.79 16.16 6.07
CA TRP A 102 -3.83 15.42 5.27
C TRP A 102 -2.86 14.64 6.17
N GLY A 103 -2.55 13.39 5.80
CA GLY A 103 -1.68 12.52 6.59
C GLY A 103 -2.36 11.82 7.77
N GLU A 104 -3.63 12.11 8.07
CA GLU A 104 -4.37 11.32 9.06
C GLU A 104 -4.72 9.92 8.51
N PRO A 105 -4.51 8.84 9.29
CA PRO A 105 -4.92 7.50 8.91
C PRO A 105 -6.44 7.44 8.68
N ALA A 106 -6.87 6.67 7.69
CA ALA A 106 -8.28 6.48 7.38
C ALA A 106 -8.84 5.26 8.12
N PRO A 107 -10.17 5.20 8.37
CA PRO A 107 -10.81 3.95 8.78
C PRO A 107 -10.75 2.90 7.67
N LYS A 108 -10.73 1.61 8.04
CA LYS A 108 -10.43 0.49 7.14
C LYS A 108 -11.46 0.26 6.01
N GLN A 109 -12.75 0.26 6.32
CA GLN A 109 -13.83 -0.16 5.41
C GLN A 109 -14.56 1.06 4.84
N TYR A 110 -15.06 1.00 3.59
CA TYR A 110 -16.03 1.96 3.06
C TYR A 110 -17.37 1.25 2.79
N PRO A 111 -18.55 1.80 3.18
CA PRO A 111 -18.72 2.97 4.04
C PRO A 111 -17.98 2.83 5.38
N TYR A 112 -17.44 3.95 5.89
CA TYR A 112 -16.59 3.98 7.08
C TYR A 112 -17.35 3.46 8.29
N ASN A 113 -17.25 2.15 8.57
CA ASN A 113 -18.09 1.42 9.52
C ASN A 113 -19.59 1.70 9.29
N ASN A 114 -20.28 0.81 8.56
CA ASN A 114 -21.68 0.91 8.08
C ASN A 114 -22.80 1.16 9.10
N LEU A 115 -22.53 1.63 10.31
CA LEU A 115 -23.54 1.90 11.30
C LEU A 115 -23.26 3.28 11.92
N HIS A 116 -24.15 4.24 11.64
CA HIS A 116 -24.33 5.49 12.39
C HIS A 116 -23.27 6.60 12.22
N LEU A 117 -22.09 6.31 11.67
CA LEU A 117 -20.88 7.15 11.74
C LEU A 117 -20.83 8.34 10.76
N GLU A 118 -21.49 8.23 9.61
CA GLU A 118 -21.70 9.32 8.63
C GLU A 118 -22.97 10.14 8.91
N ARG A 119 -23.83 9.72 9.85
CA ARG A 119 -25.20 10.28 9.96
C ARG A 119 -25.65 10.63 11.38
N GLY A 120 -24.80 10.42 12.40
CA GLY A 120 -25.06 10.82 13.78
C GLY A 120 -26.08 9.93 14.51
N GLY A 121 -25.86 8.62 14.56
CA GLY A 121 -26.68 7.70 15.38
C GLY A 121 -26.07 7.36 16.76
N ASP A 122 -26.79 6.56 17.56
CA ASP A 122 -26.46 6.31 18.97
C ASP A 122 -25.12 5.57 19.19
N PRO A 123 -24.22 6.09 20.04
CA PRO A 123 -22.88 5.54 20.28
C PRO A 123 -22.85 4.21 21.04
N ASN A 124 -23.98 3.82 21.68
CA ASN A 124 -24.08 2.57 22.45
C ASN A 124 -24.54 1.38 21.60
N LYS A 125 -24.91 1.59 20.34
CA LYS A 125 -25.39 0.53 19.47
C LYS A 125 -24.21 -0.09 18.73
N GLN A 126 -23.86 -1.32 19.10
CA GLN A 126 -22.81 -2.06 18.40
C GLN A 126 -23.17 -2.20 16.91
N PRO A 127 -22.19 -2.02 16.00
CA PRO A 127 -22.40 -2.25 14.58
C PRO A 127 -22.81 -3.70 14.36
N GLU A 128 -23.82 -3.94 13.53
CA GLU A 128 -24.08 -5.29 13.02
C GLU A 128 -22.82 -5.76 12.27
N GLU A 129 -22.33 -6.96 12.59
CA GLU A 129 -21.14 -7.52 11.96
C GLU A 129 -21.41 -7.73 10.47
N GLU A 130 -20.83 -6.87 9.64
CA GLU A 130 -20.90 -7.03 8.20
C GLU A 130 -20.05 -8.22 7.74
N LYS A 131 -20.72 -9.18 7.11
CA LYS A 131 -20.06 -10.33 6.48
C LYS A 131 -19.27 -9.85 5.28
N HIS A 132 -17.95 -9.90 5.38
CA HIS A 132 -17.06 -9.61 4.25
C HIS A 132 -17.27 -10.66 3.14
N TYR A 133 -17.46 -10.20 1.92
CA TYR A 133 -17.58 -11.04 0.72
C TYR A 133 -16.31 -11.89 0.54
N GLU A 134 -16.50 -13.20 0.37
CA GLU A 134 -15.45 -14.10 -0.13
C GLU A 134 -15.14 -13.74 -1.60
N ILE A 135 -13.87 -13.74 -1.97
CA ILE A 135 -13.39 -13.57 -3.36
C ILE A 135 -13.38 -14.92 -4.05
#